data_AF-A0A7S0EDX0-F1
#
_entry.id   AF-A0A7S0EDX0-F1
#
_cell.length_a   1.000
_cell.length_b   1.000
_cell.length_c   1.000
_cell.angle_alpha   90.00
_cell.angle_beta   90.00
_cell.angle_gamma   90.00
#
_symmetry.space_group_name_H-M   'P 1'
#
loop_
_entity.id
_entity.type
_entity.pdbx_description
1 polymer ?
#
loop_
_entity_poly.entity_id
_entity_poly.type
_entity_poly.pdbx_seq_one_letter_code
_entity_poly.pdbx_strand_id
1 'polypeptide(L)'
;WAAAAVPAAETPQAATARETGRAAPDRAYGPLLQGPFDFPSPGSTRATLRKELVPGRIWSFEQVQGVIFVHVPVRMTVVRLDSGGLFVYAPIAPTTECLRLLAELEAVHGEVKQILLPTLAIEH
;
A
#
# COMPACT_ATOMS: atom_id res chain seq x y z
N TRP A 1 -0.47 44.37 10.21
CA TRP A 1 -0.91 43.02 10.57
C TRP A 1 -2.25 42.78 9.89
N ALA A 2 -2.25 42.14 8.73
CA ALA A 2 -3.49 41.77 8.04
C ALA A 2 -3.27 40.37 7.46
N ALA A 3 -3.89 39.38 8.08
CA ALA A 3 -3.88 38.01 7.60
C ALA A 3 -4.91 37.88 6.48
N ALA A 4 -4.45 37.62 5.25
CA ALA A 4 -5.33 37.21 4.18
C ALA A 4 -5.82 35.79 4.45
N ALA A 5 -7.14 35.58 4.43
CA ALA A 5 -7.75 34.27 4.63
C ALA A 5 -7.38 33.33 3.47
N VAL A 6 -6.80 32.17 3.81
CA VAL A 6 -6.56 31.08 2.87
C VAL A 6 -7.91 30.38 2.61
N PRO A 7 -8.36 30.23 1.36
CA PRO A 7 -9.60 29.50 1.08
C PRO A 7 -9.43 28.02 1.43
N ALA A 8 -10.44 27.45 2.07
CA ALA A 8 -10.47 26.04 2.45
C ALA A 8 -10.32 25.16 1.21
N ALA A 9 -9.28 24.32 1.18
CA ALA A 9 -9.14 23.29 0.17
C ALA A 9 -10.32 22.31 0.27
N GLU A 10 -11.01 22.10 -0.85
CA GLU A 10 -12.04 21.08 -0.96
C GLU A 10 -11.46 19.71 -0.55
N THR A 11 -12.17 19.06 0.37
CA THR A 11 -11.83 17.70 0.80
C THR A 11 -11.94 16.78 -0.41
N PRO A 12 -10.90 16.01 -0.79
CA PRO A 12 -11.02 15.07 -1.87
C PRO A 12 -12.09 14.05 -1.48
N GLN A 13 -13.22 14.11 -2.19
CA GLN A 13 -14.31 13.17 -2.05
C GLN A 13 -13.74 11.77 -2.26
N ALA A 14 -13.87 10.93 -1.22
CA ALA A 14 -13.38 9.56 -1.22
C ALA A 14 -13.84 8.88 -2.51
N ALA A 15 -12.87 8.57 -3.38
CA ALA A 15 -13.10 7.86 -4.62
C ALA A 15 -13.80 6.55 -4.26
N THR A 16 -15.07 6.46 -4.64
CA THR A 16 -15.91 5.28 -4.48
C THR A 16 -15.39 4.19 -5.41
N ALA A 17 -14.36 3.47 -4.98
CA ALA A 17 -13.95 2.22 -5.61
C ALA A 17 -14.92 1.12 -5.16
N ARG A 18 -16.10 1.09 -5.78
CA ARG A 18 -16.93 -0.12 -5.79
C ARG A 18 -16.53 -0.96 -7.00
N GLU A 19 -15.46 -1.71 -6.85
CA GLU A 19 -15.27 -2.95 -7.61
C GLU A 19 -15.43 -4.12 -6.64
N THR A 20 -16.66 -4.63 -6.55
CA THR A 20 -16.93 -5.95 -5.98
C THR A 20 -16.47 -7.03 -6.97
N GLY A 21 -15.17 -7.04 -7.26
CA GLY A 21 -14.51 -8.19 -7.87
C GLY A 21 -14.24 -9.20 -6.76
N ARG A 22 -14.66 -10.46 -6.96
CA ARG A 22 -14.29 -11.59 -6.09
C ARG A 22 -12.78 -11.50 -5.83
N ALA A 23 -12.39 -11.27 -4.56
CA ALA A 23 -10.99 -11.09 -4.21
C ALA A 23 -10.19 -12.29 -4.73
N ALA A 24 -9.11 -12.01 -5.49
CA ALA A 24 -8.19 -13.05 -5.92
C ALA A 24 -7.69 -13.84 -4.69
N PRO A 25 -7.48 -15.16 -4.80
CA PRO A 25 -7.27 -16.04 -3.63
C PRO A 25 -6.06 -15.64 -2.77
N ASP A 26 -5.08 -14.96 -3.36
CA ASP A 26 -3.88 -14.41 -2.74
C ASP A 26 -4.13 -13.10 -1.95
N ARG A 27 -5.29 -12.46 -2.13
CA ARG A 27 -5.71 -11.29 -1.35
C ARG A 27 -6.42 -11.65 -0.04
N ALA A 28 -6.76 -12.93 0.14
CA ALA A 28 -7.42 -13.43 1.33
C ALA A 28 -6.42 -13.65 2.47
N TYR A 29 -6.77 -13.23 3.67
CA TYR A 29 -5.94 -13.51 4.84
C TYR A 29 -6.00 -14.99 5.22
N GLY A 30 -4.82 -15.55 5.48
CA GLY A 30 -4.70 -16.95 5.88
C GLY A 30 -5.32 -17.20 7.25
N PRO A 31 -5.61 -18.46 7.61
CA PRO A 31 -6.29 -18.82 8.85
C PRO A 31 -5.44 -18.58 10.12
N LEU A 32 -4.20 -18.10 9.97
CA LEU A 32 -3.19 -18.05 11.03
C LEU A 32 -3.61 -17.17 12.23
N LEU A 33 -4.60 -16.30 12.07
CA LEU A 33 -5.09 -15.39 13.11
C LEU A 33 -6.62 -15.32 13.21
N GLN A 34 -7.32 -16.35 12.71
CA GLN A 34 -8.76 -16.55 12.95
C GLN A 34 -9.00 -16.98 14.41
N GLY A 35 -8.68 -16.09 15.35
CA GLY A 35 -8.89 -16.22 16.79
C GLY A 35 -9.95 -15.23 17.29
N PRO A 36 -10.08 -15.03 18.62
CA PRO A 36 -11.16 -14.23 19.23
C PRO A 36 -11.08 -12.71 18.96
N PHE A 37 -10.18 -12.27 18.09
CA PHE A 37 -9.92 -10.87 17.76
C PHE A 37 -10.28 -10.50 16.32
N ASP A 38 -10.94 -11.41 15.58
CA ASP A 38 -11.37 -11.22 14.20
C ASP A 38 -10.28 -10.56 13.35
N PHE A 39 -9.04 -11.06 13.44
CA PHE A 39 -7.93 -10.54 12.66
C PHE A 39 -7.72 -11.38 11.39
N PRO A 40 -8.01 -10.82 10.21
CA PRO A 40 -8.55 -9.49 9.95
C PRO A 40 -10.08 -9.49 9.80
N SER A 41 -10.67 -8.31 9.97
CA SER A 41 -12.12 -8.12 9.97
C SER A 41 -12.79 -8.82 8.80
N PRO A 42 -13.96 -9.47 8.97
CA PRO A 42 -14.70 -10.08 7.88
C PRO A 42 -14.87 -9.13 6.69
N GLY A 43 -14.58 -9.63 5.48
CA GLY A 43 -14.62 -8.83 4.25
C GLY A 43 -13.38 -7.97 3.97
N SER A 44 -12.37 -8.00 4.83
CA SER A 44 -11.06 -7.39 4.55
C SER A 44 -10.37 -8.10 3.39
N THR A 45 -9.81 -7.33 2.47
CA THR A 45 -9.05 -7.83 1.33
C THR A 45 -7.75 -7.06 1.21
N ARG A 46 -6.67 -7.72 0.78
CA ARG A 46 -5.38 -7.07 0.51
C ARG A 46 -5.32 -6.44 -0.88
N ALA A 47 -6.28 -5.56 -1.18
CA ALA A 47 -6.19 -4.73 -2.38
C ALA A 47 -5.02 -3.75 -2.23
N THR A 48 -4.22 -3.61 -3.28
CA THR A 48 -3.01 -2.78 -3.29
C THR A 48 -3.26 -1.50 -4.06
N LEU A 49 -3.18 -0.37 -3.36
CA LEU A 49 -3.26 0.96 -3.98
C LEU A 49 -1.84 1.49 -4.22
N ARG A 50 -1.46 1.70 -5.48
CA ARG A 50 -0.23 2.43 -5.82
C ARG A 50 -0.53 3.92 -5.98
N LYS A 51 0.22 4.76 -5.28
CA LYS A 51 0.21 6.22 -5.42
C LYS A 51 1.62 6.73 -5.69
N GLU A 52 1.75 7.62 -6.66
CA GLU A 52 2.99 8.36 -6.87
C GLU A 52 3.03 9.55 -5.90
N LEU A 53 4.08 9.60 -5.08
CA LEU A 53 4.29 10.65 -4.07
C LEU A 53 5.20 11.74 -4.60
N VAL A 54 6.25 11.34 -5.33
CA VAL A 54 7.15 12.25 -6.04
C VAL A 54 7.26 11.77 -7.47
N PRO A 55 6.90 12.61 -8.46
CA PRO A 55 6.92 12.22 -9.87
C PRO A 55 8.23 11.57 -10.31
N GLY A 56 8.15 10.36 -10.84
CA GLY A 56 9.27 9.60 -11.37
C GLY A 56 10.33 9.18 -10.34
N ARG A 57 10.06 9.31 -9.04
CA ARG A 57 11.04 9.05 -7.97
C ARG A 57 10.52 8.23 -6.79
N ILE A 58 9.32 8.51 -6.28
CA ILE A 58 8.83 7.87 -5.05
C ILE A 58 7.37 7.45 -5.22
N TRP A 59 7.08 6.20 -4.88
CA TRP A 59 5.75 5.62 -4.90
C TRP A 59 5.43 4.96 -3.56
N SER A 60 4.18 5.04 -3.14
CA SER A 60 3.65 4.26 -2.02
C SER A 60 2.68 3.20 -2.51
N PHE A 61 2.78 2.02 -1.93
CA PHE A 61 1.88 0.90 -2.11
C PHE A 61 1.19 0.68 -0.77
N GLU A 62 -0.12 0.76 -0.75
CA GLU A 62 -0.91 0.64 0.48
C GLU A 62 -1.84 -0.57 0.41
N GLN A 63 -1.86 -1.35 1.49
CA GLN A 63 -2.84 -2.41 1.73
C GLN A 63 -3.55 -2.12 3.05
N VAL A 64 -4.86 -1.96 3.02
CA VAL A 64 -5.65 -1.72 4.24
C VAL A 64 -5.81 -3.05 4.98
N GLN A 65 -5.32 -3.09 6.21
CA GLN A 65 -5.53 -4.21 7.13
C GLN A 65 -6.60 -3.82 8.15
N GLY A 66 -7.59 -4.70 8.37
CA GLY A 66 -8.60 -4.49 9.41
C GLY A 66 -8.21 -5.24 10.67
N VAL A 67 -8.06 -4.54 11.80
CA VAL A 67 -7.84 -5.12 13.14
C VAL A 67 -8.96 -4.64 14.03
N ILE A 68 -9.69 -5.51 14.73
CA ILE A 68 -10.63 -5.16 15.83
C ILE A 68 -11.32 -3.77 15.64
N PHE A 69 -12.23 -3.67 14.68
CA PHE A 69 -13.00 -2.46 14.34
C PHE A 69 -12.21 -1.23 13.85
N VAL A 70 -10.91 -1.33 13.62
CA VAL A 70 -10.07 -0.27 13.01
C VAL A 70 -9.48 -0.70 11.67
N HIS A 71 -9.36 0.27 10.75
CA HIS A 71 -8.69 0.10 9.47
C HIS A 71 -7.33 0.78 9.52
N VAL A 72 -6.26 0.00 9.33
CA VAL A 72 -4.88 0.48 9.35
C VAL A 72 -4.28 0.34 7.95
N PRO A 73 -3.90 1.46 7.29
CA PRO A 73 -3.20 1.39 6.03
C PRO A 73 -1.75 0.97 6.28
N VAL A 74 -1.36 -0.18 5.77
CA VAL A 74 0.04 -0.63 5.80
C VAL A 74 0.71 -0.24 4.49
N ARG A 75 1.86 0.39 4.60
CA ARG A 75 2.53 1.09 3.49
C ARG A 75 3.89 0.50 3.20
N MET A 76 4.07 0.09 1.95
CA MET A 76 5.36 -0.11 1.32
C MET A 76 5.74 1.13 0.52
N THR A 77 7.00 1.56 0.57
CA THR A 77 7.50 2.69 -0.22
C THR A 77 8.56 2.20 -1.19
N VAL A 78 8.41 2.58 -2.45
CA VAL A 78 9.36 2.27 -3.52
C VAL A 78 10.03 3.57 -3.94
N VAL A 79 11.37 3.58 -3.97
CA VAL A 79 12.18 4.74 -4.30
C VAL A 79 13.09 4.39 -5.46
N ARG A 80 13.13 5.26 -6.48
CA ARG A 80 14.12 5.16 -7.56
C ARG A 80 15.49 5.59 -7.04
N LEU A 81 16.50 4.77 -7.30
CA LEU A 81 17.89 5.09 -6.99
C LEU A 81 18.52 5.92 -8.11
N ASP A 82 19.37 6.88 -7.74
CA ASP A 82 20.10 7.70 -8.72
C ASP A 82 21.11 6.84 -9.52
N SER A 83 21.60 5.74 -8.94
CA SER A 83 22.42 4.72 -9.60
C SER A 83 21.63 3.81 -10.57
N GLY A 84 20.31 3.97 -10.66
CA GLY A 84 19.40 3.09 -11.38
C GLY A 84 18.88 1.94 -10.52
N GLY A 85 17.69 1.44 -10.88
CA GLY A 85 16.95 0.44 -10.11
C GLY A 85 16.07 1.03 -9.01
N LEU A 86 15.46 0.13 -8.24
CA LEU A 86 14.49 0.46 -7.20
C LEU A 86 14.96 0.00 -5.82
N PHE A 87 14.60 0.78 -4.81
CA PHE A 87 14.73 0.45 -3.40
C PHE A 87 13.33 0.31 -2.81
N VAL A 88 13.09 -0.79 -2.08
CA VAL A 88 11.81 -1.06 -1.42
C VAL A 88 11.98 -0.95 0.09
N TYR A 89 11.15 -0.13 0.72
CA TYR A 89 11.10 0.06 2.17
C TYR A 89 9.77 -0.47 2.70
N ALA A 90 9.83 -1.22 3.81
CA ALA A 90 8.67 -1.70 4.54
C ALA A 90 7.71 -2.52 3.64
N PRO A 91 8.17 -3.64 3.08
CA PRO A 91 7.38 -4.43 2.13
C PRO A 91 6.01 -4.80 2.71
N ILE A 92 5.00 -4.89 1.84
CA ILE A 92 3.66 -5.37 2.19
C ILE A 92 3.46 -6.76 1.63
N ALA A 93 2.33 -7.40 1.95
CA ALA A 93 2.04 -8.74 1.45
C ALA A 93 2.16 -8.80 -0.08
N PRO A 94 2.92 -9.77 -0.63
CA PRO A 94 3.22 -9.86 -2.05
C PRO A 94 2.05 -10.48 -2.82
N THR A 95 0.94 -9.77 -2.88
CA THR A 95 -0.18 -10.14 -3.74
C THR A 95 0.22 -10.01 -5.21
N THR A 96 -0.43 -10.77 -6.09
CA THR A 96 -0.28 -10.72 -7.54
C THR A 96 -0.42 -9.30 -8.07
N GLU A 97 -1.34 -8.52 -7.51
CA GLU A 97 -1.52 -7.10 -7.84
C GLU A 97 -0.32 -6.26 -7.43
N CYS A 98 0.18 -6.43 -6.21
CA CYS A 98 1.37 -5.72 -5.72
C CYS A 98 2.58 -6.03 -6.61
N LEU A 99 2.81 -7.30 -6.90
CA LEU A 99 3.93 -7.75 -7.73
C LEU A 99 3.82 -7.23 -9.17
N ARG A 100 2.61 -7.23 -9.76
CA ARG A 100 2.36 -6.67 -11.09
C ARG A 100 2.65 -5.16 -11.14
N LEU A 101 2.17 -4.42 -10.14
CA LEU A 101 2.39 -2.97 -10.04
C LEU A 101 3.87 -2.62 -9.80
N LEU A 102 4.62 -3.47 -9.09
CA LEU A 102 6.05 -3.34 -8.90
C LEU A 102 6.81 -3.65 -10.20
N ALA A 103 6.44 -4.71 -10.92
CA ALA A 103 7.03 -5.07 -12.21
C ALA A 103 6.87 -3.96 -13.27
N GLU A 104 5.74 -3.23 -13.26
CA GLU A 104 5.58 -2.03 -14.09
C GLU A 104 6.64 -0.96 -13.80
N LEU A 105 6.98 -0.74 -12.52
CA LEU A 105 8.04 0.20 -12.14
C LEU A 105 9.42 -0.34 -12.53
N GLU A 106 9.66 -1.64 -12.36
CA GLU A 106 10.92 -2.27 -12.74
C GLU A 106 11.19 -2.16 -14.24
N ALA A 107 10.15 -2.32 -15.07
CA ALA A 107 10.25 -2.18 -16.52
C ALA A 107 10.71 -0.78 -16.97
N VAL A 108 10.44 0.26 -16.17
CA VAL A 108 10.77 1.65 -16.50
C VAL A 108 12.05 2.13 -15.79
N HIS A 109 12.25 1.74 -14.53
CA HIS A 109 13.28 2.28 -13.65
C HIS A 109 14.43 1.31 -13.34
N GLY A 110 14.29 0.05 -13.75
CA GLY A 110 15.24 -1.03 -13.48
C GLY A 110 14.82 -1.88 -12.28
N GLU A 111 15.48 -3.03 -12.13
CA GLU A 111 15.18 -4.02 -11.08
C GLU A 111 15.25 -3.47 -9.65
N VAL A 112 14.52 -4.11 -8.74
CA VAL A 112 14.69 -3.89 -7.30
C VAL A 112 16.07 -4.37 -6.86
N LYS A 113 16.89 -3.43 -6.37
CA LYS A 113 18.25 -3.70 -5.90
C LYS A 113 18.28 -4.13 -4.44
N GLN A 114 17.39 -3.56 -3.63
CA GLN A 114 17.42 -3.69 -2.18
C GLN A 114 16.01 -3.61 -1.60
N ILE A 115 15.75 -4.46 -0.61
CA ILE A 115 14.53 -4.45 0.20
C ILE A 115 14.95 -4.28 1.66
N LEU A 116 14.41 -3.27 2.32
CA LEU A 116 14.63 -3.01 3.73
C LEU A 116 13.33 -3.27 4.50
N LEU A 117 13.40 -4.24 5.41
CA LEU A 117 12.34 -4.55 6.36
C LEU A 117 12.62 -3.83 7.68
N PRO A 118 11.89 -2.75 8.02
CA PRO A 118 12.23 -1.92 9.18
C PRO A 118 11.80 -2.54 10.52
N THR A 119 10.88 -3.50 10.49
CA THR A 119 10.35 -4.17 11.67
C THR A 119 9.95 -5.60 11.32
N LEU A 120 9.93 -6.50 12.31
CA LEU A 120 9.42 -7.86 12.19
C LEU A 120 7.92 -7.95 12.55
N ALA A 121 7.24 -6.81 12.54
CA ALA A 121 5.83 -6.73 12.87
C ALA A 121 4.99 -7.40 11.78
N ILE A 122 3.87 -7.99 12.18
CA ILE A 122 3.09 -8.94 11.35
C ILE A 122 2.49 -8.31 10.09
N GLU A 123 2.42 -6.98 10.06
CA GLU A 123 1.95 -6.22 8.92
C GLU A 123 2.87 -6.26 7.69
N HIS A 124 4.16 -6.58 7.87
CA HIS A 124 5.22 -6.53 6.84
C HIS A 124 5.77 -7.91 6.50
#